data_AF-A0A852P1Q8-F1
#
_entry.id   AF-A0A852P1Q8-F1
#
_cell.length_a   1.000
_cell.length_b   1.000
_cell.length_c   1.000
_cell.angle_alpha   90.00
_cell.angle_beta   90.00
_cell.angle_gamma   90.00
#
_symmetry.space_group_name_H-M   'P 1'
#
loop_
_entity.id
_entity.type
_entity.pdbx_description
1 polymer ?
#
loop_
_entity_poly.entity_id
_entity_poly.type
_entity_poly.pdbx_seq_one_letter_code
_entity_poly.pdbx_strand_id
1 'polypeptide(L)'
;MGGRVTRVFRNFNVENRARREISKEKPTAAPRHPTAQLDAMADHPEIKEEVLRKDDRFLTLLKDVYVESRDPPVQVKDGGGEHLPRKQEEKRLTKLGHLEALDVKKVSKGKISIVEALTLLNNHKLQPQIWTAEKIAAEYSLELKEVNSLLEFFIPFTVQEFPKKTKKAI
;
A
#
# COMPACT_ATOMS: atom_id res chain seq x y z
N MET A 1 -26.07 -8.76 2.48
CA MET A 1 -25.66 -10.17 2.76
C MET A 1 -25.51 -11.05 1.49
N GLY A 2 -25.48 -10.52 0.25
CA GLY A 2 -25.47 -11.36 -0.98
C GLY A 2 -24.09 -11.76 -1.55
N GLY A 3 -23.00 -11.10 -1.14
CA GLY A 3 -21.68 -11.27 -1.77
C GLY A 3 -20.92 -12.56 -1.44
N ARG A 4 -21.34 -13.32 -0.41
CA ARG A 4 -20.72 -14.60 -0.04
C ARG A 4 -21.21 -15.75 -0.92
N VAL A 5 -22.50 -15.74 -1.26
CA VAL A 5 -23.12 -16.75 -2.12
C VAL A 5 -22.60 -16.65 -3.55
N THR A 6 -22.46 -15.43 -4.08
CA THR A 6 -21.94 -15.19 -5.44
C THR A 6 -20.49 -15.68 -5.64
N ARG A 7 -19.65 -15.64 -4.60
CA ARG A 7 -18.26 -16.12 -4.66
C ARG A 7 -18.15 -17.64 -4.81
N VAL A 8 -19.02 -18.39 -4.13
CA VAL A 8 -19.00 -19.87 -4.21
C VAL A 8 -19.41 -20.33 -5.60
N PHE A 9 -20.47 -19.74 -6.17
CA PHE A 9 -20.88 -20.02 -7.55
C PHE A 9 -19.83 -19.59 -8.60
N ARG A 10 -19.11 -18.49 -8.37
CA ARG A 10 -18.01 -18.04 -9.26
C ARG A 10 -16.84 -19.03 -9.28
N ASN A 11 -16.53 -19.64 -8.13
CA ASN A 11 -15.37 -20.52 -7.96
C ASN A 11 -15.68 -22.00 -8.27
N PHE A 12 -16.91 -22.32 -8.63
CA PHE A 12 -17.25 -23.68 -9.02
C PHE A 12 -16.59 -24.04 -10.36
N ASN A 13 -15.84 -25.15 -10.36
CA ASN A 13 -15.26 -25.77 -11.54
C ASN A 13 -14.32 -24.84 -12.36
N VAL A 14 -13.54 -24.01 -11.68
CA VAL A 14 -12.60 -23.06 -12.31
C VAL A 14 -11.52 -23.78 -13.11
N GLU A 15 -11.05 -24.94 -12.67
CA GLU A 15 -9.99 -25.69 -13.33
C GLU A 15 -10.39 -26.17 -14.74
N ASN A 16 -11.58 -26.77 -14.89
CA ASN A 16 -12.06 -27.19 -16.21
C ASN A 16 -12.39 -26.00 -17.11
N ARG A 17 -12.87 -24.89 -16.54
CA ARG A 17 -13.08 -23.65 -17.30
C ARG A 17 -11.76 -23.06 -17.79
N ALA A 18 -10.73 -23.05 -16.94
CA ALA A 18 -9.39 -22.61 -17.31
C ALA A 18 -8.81 -23.51 -18.41
N ARG A 19 -8.90 -24.83 -18.28
CA ARG A 19 -8.47 -25.78 -19.33
C ARG A 19 -9.18 -25.52 -20.67
N ARG A 20 -10.49 -25.25 -20.64
CA ARG A 20 -11.29 -24.91 -21.84
C ARG A 20 -10.86 -23.60 -22.49
N GLU A 21 -10.48 -22.59 -21.71
CA GLU A 21 -10.01 -21.30 -22.24
C GLU A 21 -8.58 -21.40 -22.79
N ILE A 22 -7.70 -22.15 -22.10
CA ILE A 22 -6.30 -22.36 -22.53
C ILE A 22 -6.23 -23.22 -23.80
N SER A 23 -7.15 -24.17 -23.98
CA SER A 23 -7.21 -25.02 -25.18
C SER A 23 -7.70 -24.28 -26.43
N LYS A 24 -8.26 -23.08 -26.30
CA LYS A 24 -8.65 -22.27 -27.48
C LYS A 24 -7.38 -21.77 -28.16
N GLU A 25 -7.44 -21.67 -29.48
CA GLU A 25 -6.37 -21.01 -30.23
C GLU A 25 -6.23 -19.55 -29.75
N LYS A 26 -4.99 -19.06 -29.73
CA LYS A 26 -4.71 -17.69 -29.30
C LYS A 26 -5.47 -16.74 -30.22
N PRO A 27 -6.21 -15.74 -29.68
CA PRO A 27 -6.90 -14.77 -30.50
C PRO A 27 -5.90 -14.04 -31.40
N THR A 28 -6.33 -13.69 -32.61
CA THR A 28 -5.55 -12.84 -33.50
C THR A 28 -5.18 -11.55 -32.76
N ALA A 29 -3.90 -11.20 -32.77
CA ALA A 29 -3.43 -9.97 -32.17
C ALA A 29 -4.24 -8.79 -32.75
N ALA A 30 -4.57 -7.82 -31.90
CA ALA A 30 -5.27 -6.63 -32.35
C ALA A 30 -4.48 -5.96 -33.51
N PRO A 31 -5.18 -5.47 -34.55
CA PRO A 31 -4.52 -4.77 -35.65
C PRO A 31 -3.71 -3.59 -35.08
N ARG A 32 -2.45 -3.51 -35.48
CA ARG A 32 -1.57 -2.40 -35.08
C ARG A 32 -1.88 -1.17 -35.94
N HIS A 33 -1.70 0.01 -35.37
CA HIS A 33 -1.82 1.26 -36.10
C HIS A 33 -0.83 1.27 -37.28
N PRO A 34 -1.19 1.79 -38.47
CA PRO A 34 -0.37 1.74 -39.67
C PRO A 34 1.04 2.34 -39.52
N THR A 35 1.26 3.29 -38.60
CA THR A 35 2.60 3.83 -38.32
C THR A 35 3.46 2.96 -37.40
N ALA A 36 2.88 2.01 -36.68
CA ALA A 36 3.61 1.06 -35.82
C ALA A 36 4.02 -0.22 -36.57
N GLN A 37 3.60 -0.36 -37.83
CA GLN A 37 4.15 -1.34 -38.72
C GLN A 37 5.59 -0.96 -39.05
N LEU A 38 6.53 -1.82 -38.65
CA LEU A 38 7.92 -1.80 -39.09
C LEU A 38 8.06 -2.01 -40.62
N ASP A 39 6.95 -1.97 -41.36
CA ASP A 39 6.86 -2.09 -42.80
C ASP A 39 7.44 -0.87 -43.51
N ALA A 40 7.39 0.33 -42.91
CA ALA A 40 8.13 1.50 -43.41
C ALA A 40 9.66 1.26 -43.50
N MET A 41 10.15 0.31 -42.71
CA MET A 41 11.53 -0.13 -42.71
C MET A 41 11.76 -1.28 -43.71
N ALA A 42 10.73 -2.06 -44.05
CA ALA A 42 10.79 -3.07 -45.11
C ALA A 42 10.90 -2.43 -46.51
N ASP A 43 10.29 -1.27 -46.70
CA ASP A 43 10.28 -0.54 -47.98
C ASP A 43 11.62 0.14 -48.34
N HIS A 44 12.52 0.33 -47.36
CA HIS A 44 13.81 0.98 -47.55
C HIS A 44 14.96 0.19 -46.90
N PRO A 45 15.49 -0.85 -47.58
CA PRO A 45 16.59 -1.67 -47.06
C PRO A 45 17.89 -0.88 -46.89
N GLU A 46 18.12 0.15 -47.70
CA GLU A 46 19.30 1.03 -47.64
C GLU A 46 19.40 1.76 -46.29
N ILE A 47 18.27 2.26 -45.77
CA ILE A 47 18.22 2.96 -44.47
C ILE A 47 18.50 1.99 -43.32
N LYS A 48 18.04 0.74 -43.41
CA LYS A 48 18.35 -0.29 -42.40
C LYS A 48 19.84 -0.60 -42.36
N GLU A 49 20.46 -0.74 -43.53
CA GLU A 49 21.89 -1.00 -43.63
C GLU A 49 22.73 0.17 -43.10
N GLU A 50 22.32 1.41 -43.38
CA GLU A 50 22.97 2.62 -42.85
C GLU A 50 22.83 2.75 -41.33
N VAL A 51 21.66 2.44 -40.76
CA VAL A 51 21.43 2.46 -39.30
C VAL A 51 22.24 1.37 -38.59
N LEU A 52 22.44 0.21 -39.21
CA LEU A 52 23.26 -0.86 -38.66
C LEU A 52 24.76 -0.60 -38.84
N ARG A 53 25.14 0.19 -39.84
CA ARG A 53 26.53 0.58 -40.06
C ARG A 53 26.98 1.59 -39.02
N LYS A 54 28.19 1.38 -38.54
CA LYS A 54 28.85 2.26 -37.59
C LYS A 54 29.37 3.49 -38.30
N ASP A 55 28.86 4.67 -37.95
CA ASP A 55 29.37 5.95 -38.45
C ASP A 55 30.50 6.46 -37.54
N ASP A 56 31.73 6.43 -38.07
CA ASP A 56 32.92 6.86 -37.34
C ASP A 56 32.95 8.37 -37.09
N ARG A 57 32.32 9.17 -37.95
CA ARG A 57 32.22 10.63 -37.77
C ARG A 57 31.27 10.96 -36.63
N PHE A 58 30.15 10.26 -36.54
CA PHE A 58 29.23 10.41 -35.41
C PHE A 58 29.88 9.96 -34.10
N LEU A 59 30.65 8.86 -34.14
CA LEU A 59 31.39 8.36 -32.98
C LEU A 59 32.44 9.37 -32.49
N THR A 60 33.15 10.06 -33.37
CA THR A 60 34.08 11.14 -32.97
C THR A 60 33.33 12.30 -32.32
N LEU A 61 32.18 12.73 -32.88
CA LEU A 61 31.39 13.82 -32.31
C LEU A 61 30.85 13.49 -30.92
N LEU A 62 30.41 12.26 -30.68
CA LEU A 62 29.97 11.82 -29.35
C LEU A 62 31.10 11.77 -28.31
N LYS A 63 32.34 11.57 -28.75
CA LYS A 63 33.52 11.62 -27.87
C LYS A 63 33.95 13.05 -27.57
N ASP A 64 33.89 13.91 -28.58
CA ASP A 64 34.40 15.28 -28.49
C ASP A 64 33.40 16.24 -27.81
N VAL A 65 32.09 16.00 -27.98
CA VAL A 65 31.04 16.87 -27.44
C VAL A 65 30.49 16.29 -26.13
N TYR A 66 31.02 16.79 -25.01
CA TYR A 66 30.46 16.54 -23.68
C TYR A 66 29.40 17.60 -23.34
N VAL A 67 28.16 17.17 -23.12
CA VAL A 67 27.05 18.05 -22.74
C VAL A 67 26.82 17.95 -21.24
N GLU A 68 27.11 19.02 -20.50
CA GLU A 68 26.64 19.20 -19.13
C GLU A 68 25.27 19.88 -19.13
N SER A 69 24.19 19.12 -18.86
CA SER A 69 22.94 19.75 -18.47
C SER A 69 23.09 20.29 -17.05
N ARG A 70 23.02 21.62 -16.93
CA ARG A 70 22.95 22.34 -15.64
C ARG A 70 21.50 22.66 -15.26
N ASP A 71 20.56 21.93 -15.84
CA ASP A 71 19.17 22.11 -15.46
C ASP A 71 19.02 21.66 -14.01
N PRO A 72 18.33 22.44 -13.16
CA PRO A 72 17.98 21.98 -11.83
C PRO A 72 17.26 20.64 -11.99
N PRO A 73 17.59 19.61 -11.18
CA PRO A 73 16.98 18.30 -11.33
C PRO A 73 15.47 18.52 -11.32
N VAL A 74 14.82 18.16 -12.43
CA VAL A 74 13.36 18.16 -12.51
C VAL A 74 12.92 17.42 -11.26
N GLN A 75 12.23 18.12 -10.36
CA GLN A 75 11.56 17.47 -9.26
C GLN A 75 10.54 16.56 -9.93
N VAL A 76 10.94 15.32 -10.17
CA VAL A 76 10.03 14.24 -10.46
C VAL A 76 9.12 14.29 -9.26
N LYS A 77 7.93 14.88 -9.43
CA LYS A 77 6.94 14.83 -8.39
C LYS A 77 6.84 13.35 -8.11
N ASP A 78 7.08 12.94 -6.87
CA ASP A 78 6.60 11.67 -6.33
C ASP A 78 5.04 11.70 -6.30
N GLY A 79 4.40 12.27 -7.34
CA GLY A 79 3.11 11.86 -7.78
C GLY A 79 3.30 10.47 -8.31
N GLY A 80 3.27 9.51 -7.39
CA GLY A 80 2.94 8.13 -7.73
C GLY A 80 1.71 8.21 -8.60
N GLY A 81 1.92 8.06 -9.92
CA GLY A 81 0.82 7.98 -10.86
C GLY A 81 -0.12 6.90 -10.38
N GLU A 82 -1.39 7.01 -10.71
CA GLU A 82 -2.43 6.03 -10.37
C GLU A 82 -2.06 4.58 -10.75
N HIS A 83 -1.02 4.41 -11.57
CA HIS A 83 -0.45 3.16 -12.05
C HIS A 83 0.84 2.67 -11.38
N LEU A 84 1.48 3.42 -10.48
CA LEU A 84 2.65 2.92 -9.75
C LEU A 84 2.20 2.23 -8.45
N PRO A 85 2.73 1.03 -8.13
CA PRO A 85 2.43 0.38 -6.86
C PRO A 85 2.93 1.28 -5.72
N ARG A 86 1.98 1.91 -5.01
CA ARG A 86 2.25 2.68 -3.80
C ARG A 86 3.03 1.79 -2.84
N LYS A 87 4.06 2.34 -2.17
CA LYS A 87 4.80 1.63 -1.10
C LYS A 87 3.76 0.97 -0.19
N GLN A 88 3.79 -0.36 -0.12
CA GLN A 88 2.81 -1.11 0.63
C GLN A 88 3.04 -0.80 2.11
N GLU A 89 2.18 0.03 2.71
CA GLU A 89 2.25 0.31 4.14
C GLU A 89 2.17 -1.03 4.88
N GLU A 90 3.20 -1.33 5.67
CA GLU A 90 3.23 -2.56 6.46
C GLU A 90 2.06 -2.54 7.44
N LYS A 91 1.21 -3.56 7.41
CA LYS A 91 0.04 -3.66 8.28
C LYS A 91 0.26 -4.73 9.35
N ARG A 92 0.01 -4.37 10.60
CA ARG A 92 -0.08 -5.28 11.73
C ARG A 92 -1.52 -5.74 11.96
N LEU A 93 -1.67 -6.88 12.60
CA LEU A 93 -2.98 -7.34 13.10
C LEU A 93 -3.34 -6.57 14.36
N THR A 94 -4.61 -6.20 14.47
CA THR A 94 -5.16 -5.57 15.67
C THR A 94 -5.22 -6.58 16.80
N LYS A 95 -4.85 -6.16 18.02
CA LYS A 95 -4.87 -7.04 19.21
C LYS A 95 -6.25 -7.14 19.84
N LEU A 96 -7.06 -6.12 19.67
CA LEU A 96 -8.42 -6.05 20.18
C LEU A 96 -9.46 -6.18 19.06
N GLY A 97 -10.38 -7.13 19.25
CA GLY A 97 -11.60 -7.24 18.47
C GLY A 97 -12.66 -7.98 19.28
N HIS A 98 -13.73 -7.29 19.64
CA HIS A 98 -14.87 -7.83 20.39
C HIS A 98 -16.16 -7.90 19.55
N LEU A 99 -16.16 -7.28 18.37
CA LEU A 99 -17.30 -7.10 17.47
C LEU A 99 -17.16 -7.91 16.16
N GLU A 100 -16.24 -8.88 16.15
CA GLU A 100 -15.99 -9.90 15.12
C GLU A 100 -15.87 -9.36 13.68
N ALA A 101 -17.01 -9.13 13.03
CA ALA A 101 -17.13 -8.74 11.64
C ALA A 101 -16.98 -7.22 11.42
N LEU A 102 -17.24 -6.41 12.45
CA LEU A 102 -17.14 -4.95 12.39
C LEU A 102 -15.77 -4.43 12.83
N ASP A 103 -14.93 -5.29 13.41
CA ASP A 103 -13.62 -4.86 13.90
C ASP A 103 -12.62 -4.59 12.79
N VAL A 104 -11.82 -3.55 13.03
CA VAL A 104 -10.64 -3.28 12.21
C VAL A 104 -9.64 -4.41 12.43
N LYS A 105 -9.44 -5.27 11.42
CA LYS A 105 -8.55 -6.44 11.53
C LYS A 105 -7.07 -6.13 11.29
N LYS A 106 -6.79 -5.08 10.52
CA LYS A 106 -5.44 -4.70 10.09
C LYS A 106 -5.25 -3.19 10.28
N VAL A 107 -4.22 -2.82 11.02
CA VAL A 107 -3.81 -1.43 11.25
C VAL A 107 -2.43 -1.23 10.63
N SER A 108 -2.16 -0.10 9.99
CA SER A 108 -0.81 0.22 9.49
C SER A 108 0.16 0.38 10.67
N LYS A 109 1.43 0.00 10.50
CA LYS A 109 2.49 0.29 11.47
C LYS A 109 2.57 1.81 11.72
N GLY A 110 2.92 2.20 12.94
CA GLY A 110 2.88 3.60 13.38
C GLY A 110 1.47 4.17 13.63
N LYS A 111 0.40 3.39 13.43
CA LYS A 111 -0.97 3.83 13.75
C LYS A 111 -1.64 2.88 14.73
N ILE A 112 -2.64 3.38 15.44
CA ILE A 112 -3.49 2.62 16.37
C ILE A 112 -4.97 2.88 16.08
N SER A 113 -5.80 1.87 16.35
CA SER A 113 -7.25 2.05 16.38
C SER A 113 -7.68 2.84 17.62
N ILE A 114 -8.84 3.49 17.57
CA ILE A 114 -9.44 4.20 18.73
C ILE A 114 -9.64 3.23 19.90
N VAL A 115 -10.10 2.01 19.62
CA VAL A 115 -10.30 0.97 20.64
C VAL A 115 -8.98 0.62 21.31
N GLU A 116 -7.93 0.39 20.52
CA GLU A 116 -6.59 0.10 21.02
C GLU A 116 -6.05 1.28 21.85
N ALA A 117 -6.20 2.51 21.37
CA ALA A 117 -5.77 3.71 22.08
C ALA A 117 -6.40 3.80 23.47
N LEU A 118 -7.73 3.65 23.56
CA LEU A 118 -8.45 3.68 24.83
C LEU A 118 -7.99 2.57 25.78
N THR A 119 -7.78 1.35 25.27
CA THR A 119 -7.30 0.24 26.10
C THR A 119 -5.88 0.40 26.59
N LEU A 120 -4.98 0.87 25.73
CA LEU A 120 -3.58 1.16 26.05
C LEU A 120 -3.51 2.21 27.16
N LEU A 121 -4.26 3.31 27.00
CA LEU A 121 -4.28 4.39 27.99
C LEU A 121 -4.88 3.92 29.32
N ASN A 122 -5.93 3.11 29.28
CA ASN A 122 -6.53 2.54 30.49
C ASN A 122 -5.54 1.60 31.21
N ASN A 123 -4.85 0.73 30.47
CA ASN A 123 -3.87 -0.19 31.01
C ASN A 123 -2.67 0.54 31.62
N HIS A 124 -2.19 1.59 30.96
CA HIS A 124 -1.12 2.44 31.49
C HIS A 124 -1.53 3.16 32.78
N LYS A 125 -2.78 3.67 32.85
CA LYS A 125 -3.33 4.28 34.07
C LYS A 125 -3.42 3.29 35.23
N LEU A 126 -3.84 2.04 34.97
CA LEU A 126 -3.99 1.02 36.00
C LEU A 126 -2.64 0.49 36.50
N GLN A 127 -1.68 0.28 35.59
CA GLN A 127 -0.40 -0.36 35.89
C GLN A 127 0.76 0.30 35.13
N PRO A 128 1.19 1.50 35.54
CA PRO A 128 2.21 2.27 34.83
C PRO A 128 3.59 1.58 34.82
N GLN A 129 3.90 0.79 35.84
CA GLN A 129 5.15 0.03 35.95
C GLN A 129 5.24 -1.12 34.94
N ILE A 130 4.11 -1.75 34.61
CA ILE A 130 4.04 -2.88 33.69
C ILE A 130 3.85 -2.39 32.25
N TRP A 131 3.06 -1.35 32.07
CA TRP A 131 2.77 -0.74 30.76
C TRP A 131 3.61 0.50 30.55
N THR A 132 4.92 0.33 30.46
CA THR A 132 5.85 1.42 30.14
C THR A 132 5.70 1.88 28.69
N ALA A 133 6.12 3.10 28.38
CA ALA A 133 6.11 3.64 27.03
C ALA A 133 6.87 2.75 26.03
N GLU A 134 7.99 2.16 26.46
CA GLU A 134 8.79 1.23 25.67
C GLU A 134 8.02 -0.05 25.32
N LYS A 135 7.34 -0.63 26.31
CA LYS A 135 6.51 -1.83 26.09
C LYS A 135 5.38 -1.54 25.11
N ILE A 136 4.72 -0.39 25.28
CA ILE A 136 3.62 0.05 24.42
C ILE A 136 4.12 0.25 22.97
N ALA A 137 5.26 0.92 22.79
CA ALA A 137 5.86 1.14 21.49
C ALA A 137 6.17 -0.18 20.78
N ALA A 138 6.77 -1.14 21.50
CA ALA A 138 7.07 -2.47 20.96
C ALA A 138 5.80 -3.25 20.60
N GLU A 139 4.79 -3.26 21.47
CA GLU A 139 3.59 -4.07 21.32
C GLU A 139 2.68 -3.59 20.18
N TYR A 140 2.58 -2.27 19.99
CA TYR A 140 1.75 -1.64 18.94
C TYR A 140 2.53 -1.17 17.71
N SER A 141 3.85 -1.41 17.67
CA SER A 141 4.74 -0.94 16.59
C SER A 141 4.62 0.58 16.36
N LEU A 142 4.69 1.34 17.45
CA LEU A 142 4.64 2.80 17.47
C LEU A 142 6.03 3.40 17.71
N GLU A 143 6.24 4.65 17.31
CA GLU A 143 7.46 5.37 17.64
C GLU A 143 7.41 5.82 19.12
N LEU A 144 8.52 5.65 19.84
CA LEU A 144 8.60 5.97 21.27
C LEU A 144 8.26 7.44 21.56
N LYS A 145 8.65 8.37 20.67
CA LYS A 145 8.32 9.80 20.78
C LYS A 145 6.82 10.03 20.75
N GLU A 146 6.13 9.41 19.80
CA GLU A 146 4.68 9.53 19.65
C GLU A 146 3.95 8.92 20.85
N VAL A 147 4.44 7.80 21.38
CA VAL A 147 3.88 7.18 22.59
C VAL A 147 4.01 8.10 23.80
N ASN A 148 5.17 8.73 24.00
CA ASN A 148 5.35 9.67 25.10
C ASN A 148 4.39 10.87 24.98
N SER A 149 4.29 11.46 23.78
CA SER A 149 3.32 12.53 23.53
C SER A 149 1.88 12.09 23.72
N LEU A 150 1.54 10.85 23.32
CA LEU A 150 0.21 10.29 23.52
C LEU A 150 -0.12 10.17 25.02
N LEU A 151 0.81 9.69 25.84
CA LEU A 151 0.61 9.52 27.27
C LEU A 151 0.54 10.86 28.02
N GLU A 152 1.29 11.86 27.57
CA GLU A 152 1.33 13.19 28.18
C GLU A 152 0.09 14.03 27.84
N PHE A 153 -0.31 14.06 26.57
CA PHE A 153 -1.34 14.98 26.09
C PHE A 153 -2.74 14.35 26.03
N PHE A 154 -2.86 13.03 25.95
CA PHE A 154 -4.16 12.37 25.79
C PHE A 154 -4.61 11.72 27.11
N ILE A 155 -5.45 12.45 27.85
CA ILE A 155 -6.02 11.97 29.11
C ILE A 155 -7.45 11.48 28.87
N PRO A 156 -7.74 10.16 28.94
CA PRO A 156 -9.11 9.67 28.79
C PRO A 156 -9.97 10.06 30.00
N PHE A 157 -11.28 10.16 29.76
CA PHE A 157 -12.28 10.52 30.76
C PHE A 157 -12.23 9.59 31.99
N THR A 158 -12.33 10.18 33.17
CA THR A 158 -12.49 9.44 34.44
C THR A 158 -13.97 9.36 34.78
N VAL A 159 -14.53 8.15 34.75
CA VAL A 159 -15.90 7.91 35.22
C VAL A 159 -15.85 7.79 36.73
N GLN A 160 -16.47 8.75 37.44
CA GLN A 160 -16.69 8.66 38.88
C GLN A 160 -18.11 8.12 39.12
N GLU A 161 -18.20 6.91 39.67
CA GLU A 161 -19.47 6.37 40.14
C GLU A 161 -19.76 6.91 41.54
N PHE A 162 -20.74 7.82 41.63
CA PHE A 162 -21.21 8.28 42.93
C PHE A 162 -22.10 7.20 43.56
N PRO A 163 -21.84 6.79 44.81
CA PRO A 163 -22.70 5.82 45.48
C PRO A 163 -24.12 6.40 45.58
N LYS A 164 -25.10 5.68 45.03
CA LYS A 164 -26.51 6.03 45.18
C LYS A 164 -26.84 5.92 46.67
N LYS A 165 -27.22 7.05 47.30
CA LYS A 165 -27.71 7.04 48.69
C LYS A 165 -28.90 6.08 48.74
N THR A 166 -28.71 4.92 49.37
CA THR A 166 -29.81 4.00 49.71
C THR A 166 -30.70 4.74 50.69
N LYS A 167 -31.80 5.32 50.20
CA LYS A 167 -32.86 5.82 51.07
C LYS A 167 -33.37 4.60 51.81
N LYS A 168 -33.05 4.50 53.10
CA LYS A 168 -33.63 3.50 54.00
C LYS A 168 -35.14 3.63 53.88
N ALA A 169 -35.80 2.55 53.46
CA ALA A 169 -37.24 2.46 53.55
C ALA A 169 -37.62 2.56 55.03
N ILE A 170 -38.45 3.55 55.35
CA ILE A 170 -39.11 3.71 56.65
C ILE A 170 -40.40 2.90 56.58
#